data_AF-A0A9W9CJ04-F1
#
_entry.id   AF-A0A9W9CJ04-F1
#
_cell.length_a   1.000
_cell.length_b   1.000
_cell.length_c   1.000
_cell.angle_alpha   90.00
_cell.angle_beta   90.00
_cell.angle_gamma   90.00
#
_symmetry.space_group_name_H-M   'P 1'
#
loop_
_entity.id
_entity.type
_entity.pdbx_description
1 polymer ?
#
loop_
_entity_poly.entity_id
_entity_poly.type
_entity_poly.pdbx_seq_one_letter_code
_entity_poly.pdbx_strand_id
1 'polypeptide(L)'
;MDEITSVGATTLLNSSIYGGEQAVASPKGLLSYYSGGGFSSIFPRPSWQSKAVAKYLDKYAPKYGESVFNSSGRAYPDVSALGLKLATVYLDQTLGVGGTSASAPIFASIINLLNEERLEQGKGPIGFLNPIIYKYPEMFNDVTIGSNPGCGTQGFPASPEWDPVTGVGTPDYNKMREVFLKLK
;
A
#
# COMPACT_ATOMS: atom_id res chain seq x y z
N MET A 1 -3.91 4.16 13.93
CA MET A 1 -4.91 5.18 13.57
C MET A 1 -5.71 4.65 12.41
N ASP A 2 -7.02 4.82 12.44
CA ASP A 2 -7.99 4.35 11.45
C ASP A 2 -8.33 5.42 10.39
N GLU A 3 -8.02 6.68 10.66
CA GLU A 3 -8.30 7.82 9.77
C GLU A 3 -7.12 8.23 8.87
N ILE A 4 -6.08 7.39 8.78
CA ILE A 4 -4.91 7.61 7.90
C ILE A 4 -4.89 6.56 6.80
N THR A 5 -4.65 7.00 5.56
CA THR A 5 -4.26 6.14 4.45
C THR A 5 -2.80 5.72 4.60
N SER A 6 -2.58 4.47 4.99
CA SER A 6 -1.25 3.90 5.17
C SER A 6 -0.70 3.41 3.84
N VAL A 7 0.55 3.78 3.54
CA VAL A 7 1.22 3.47 2.27
C VAL A 7 2.39 2.52 2.50
N GLY A 8 2.26 1.29 2.00
CA GLY A 8 3.32 0.29 1.92
C GLY A 8 4.30 0.58 0.77
N ALA A 9 5.30 -0.28 0.63
CA ALA A 9 6.34 -0.13 -0.37
C ALA A 9 6.42 -1.33 -1.32
N THR A 10 6.58 -1.01 -2.60
CA THR A 10 6.84 -1.98 -3.68
C THR A 10 8.16 -1.68 -4.38
N THR A 11 8.60 -2.63 -5.20
CA THR A 11 9.69 -2.47 -6.15
C THR A 11 9.35 -3.18 -7.45
N LEU A 12 9.95 -2.75 -8.56
CA LEU A 12 9.75 -3.40 -9.84
C LEU A 12 10.28 -4.84 -9.81
N LEU A 13 9.56 -5.78 -10.44
CA LEU A 13 9.99 -7.17 -10.59
C LEU A 13 11.26 -7.31 -11.43
N ASN A 14 11.47 -6.37 -12.35
CA ASN A 14 12.63 -6.27 -13.21
C ASN A 14 12.92 -4.80 -13.54
N SER A 15 13.81 -4.52 -14.48
CA SER A 15 14.17 -3.14 -14.85
C SER A 15 13.14 -2.44 -15.77
N SER A 16 11.91 -2.95 -15.87
CA SER A 16 10.84 -2.41 -16.70
C SER A 16 9.60 -2.07 -15.87
N ILE A 17 9.00 -0.92 -16.16
CA ILE A 17 7.71 -0.51 -15.59
C ILE A 17 6.53 -1.38 -16.04
N TYR A 18 6.71 -2.16 -17.12
CA TYR A 18 5.72 -3.11 -17.61
C TYR A 18 5.88 -4.51 -17.01
N GLY A 19 6.95 -4.72 -16.24
CA GLY A 19 7.29 -6.02 -15.66
C GLY A 19 6.44 -6.41 -14.45
N GLY A 20 5.64 -5.47 -13.92
CA GLY A 20 4.92 -5.60 -12.66
C GLY A 20 5.78 -5.27 -11.44
N GLU A 21 5.13 -5.32 -10.28
CA GLU A 21 5.71 -4.96 -9.00
C GLU A 21 5.64 -6.13 -8.01
N GLN A 22 6.52 -6.10 -7.02
CA GLN A 22 6.51 -6.99 -5.86
C GLN A 22 6.64 -6.16 -4.59
N ALA A 23 6.21 -6.73 -3.46
CA ALA A 23 6.50 -6.17 -2.16
C ALA A 23 8.02 -5.96 -2.00
N VAL A 24 8.42 -4.86 -1.39
CA VAL A 24 9.84 -4.67 -1.06
C VAL A 24 10.27 -5.79 -0.11
N ALA A 25 11.21 -6.58 -0.58
CA ALA A 25 11.94 -7.56 0.20
C ALA A 25 13.42 -7.47 -0.19
N SER A 26 14.15 -6.54 0.43
CA SER A 26 15.59 -6.36 0.16
C SER A 26 16.44 -6.75 1.37
N PRO A 27 16.47 -8.01 1.84
CA PRO A 27 17.15 -8.39 3.09
C PRO A 27 18.68 -8.19 3.10
N LYS A 28 19.28 -7.66 2.02
CA LYS A 28 20.73 -7.54 1.87
C LYS A 28 21.09 -6.13 1.38
N GLY A 29 21.98 -5.47 2.10
CA GLY A 29 22.53 -4.15 1.75
C GLY A 29 22.05 -3.00 2.63
N LEU A 30 22.57 -1.79 2.37
CA LEU A 30 22.32 -0.60 3.19
C LEU A 30 20.87 -0.07 3.10
N LEU A 31 20.12 -0.47 2.06
CA LEU A 31 18.71 -0.13 1.87
C LEU A 31 17.80 -1.29 2.26
N SER A 32 18.26 -2.18 3.15
CA SER A 32 17.54 -3.40 3.47
C SER A 32 16.35 -3.14 4.38
N TYR A 33 15.15 -3.29 3.84
CA TYR A 33 13.92 -3.29 4.60
C TYR A 33 12.85 -4.15 3.92
N TYR A 34 11.77 -4.38 4.67
CA TYR A 34 10.53 -4.99 4.17
C TYR A 34 9.41 -3.95 4.21
N SER A 35 8.44 -4.06 3.29
CA SER A 35 7.22 -3.25 3.39
C SER A 35 6.56 -3.48 4.76
N GLY A 36 6.30 -2.39 5.49
CA GLY A 36 5.62 -2.46 6.77
C GLY A 36 4.14 -2.78 6.58
N GLY A 37 3.62 -3.69 7.39
CA GLY A 37 2.22 -4.09 7.35
C GLY A 37 1.87 -5.07 8.46
N GLY A 38 0.58 -5.31 8.68
CA GLY A 38 0.09 -6.18 9.74
C GLY A 38 -1.24 -5.70 10.29
N PHE A 39 -1.47 -5.97 11.59
CA PHE A 39 -2.74 -5.74 12.26
C PHE A 39 -2.51 -5.01 13.59
N SER A 40 -3.32 -3.98 13.84
CA SER A 40 -3.20 -3.17 15.05
C SER A 40 -3.69 -3.91 16.30
N SER A 41 -2.93 -3.83 17.39
CA SER A 41 -3.40 -4.27 18.72
C SER A 41 -4.17 -3.17 19.49
N ILE A 42 -4.32 -1.98 18.90
CA ILE A 42 -4.91 -0.80 19.56
C ILE A 42 -6.21 -0.39 18.87
N PHE A 43 -6.20 -0.27 17.55
CA PHE A 43 -7.35 0.21 16.79
C PHE A 43 -8.19 -0.97 16.30
N PRO A 44 -9.50 -0.99 16.57
CA PRO A 44 -10.38 -2.04 16.06
C PRO A 44 -10.46 -1.96 14.53
N ARG A 45 -10.81 -3.08 13.89
CA ARG A 45 -10.98 -3.10 12.44
C ARG A 45 -12.14 -2.18 12.02
N PRO A 46 -11.91 -1.17 11.15
CA PRO A 46 -12.99 -0.37 10.63
C PRO A 46 -13.88 -1.16 9.66
N SER A 47 -15.16 -0.75 9.57
CA SER A 47 -16.17 -1.44 8.76
C SER A 47 -15.81 -1.47 7.26
N TRP A 48 -15.21 -0.39 6.74
CA TRP A 48 -14.86 -0.28 5.32
C TRP A 48 -13.80 -1.29 4.86
N GLN A 49 -12.91 -1.76 5.73
CA GLN A 49 -11.94 -2.83 5.39
C GLN A 49 -12.39 -4.24 5.77
N SER A 50 -13.54 -4.38 6.43
CA SER A 50 -13.91 -5.66 7.08
C SER A 50 -14.03 -6.82 6.10
N LYS A 51 -14.63 -6.58 4.92
CA LYS A 51 -14.78 -7.59 3.87
C LYS A 51 -13.43 -8.03 3.30
N ALA A 52 -12.55 -7.08 2.98
CA ALA A 52 -11.23 -7.35 2.41
C ALA A 52 -10.36 -8.15 3.39
N VAL A 53 -10.31 -7.71 4.66
CA VAL A 53 -9.52 -8.39 5.69
C VAL A 53 -10.07 -9.77 6.02
N ALA A 54 -11.40 -9.93 6.11
CA ALA A 54 -11.99 -11.25 6.36
C ALA A 54 -11.62 -12.26 5.27
N LYS A 55 -11.62 -11.82 4.00
CA LYS A 55 -11.21 -12.67 2.89
C LYS A 55 -9.73 -13.04 2.95
N TYR A 56 -8.85 -12.10 3.29
CA TYR A 56 -7.42 -12.38 3.47
C TYR A 56 -7.18 -13.39 4.59
N LEU A 57 -7.83 -13.19 5.75
CA LEU A 57 -7.71 -14.07 6.91
C LEU A 57 -8.18 -15.51 6.63
N ASP A 58 -9.24 -15.66 5.83
CA ASP A 58 -9.78 -16.96 5.43
C ASP A 58 -8.86 -17.71 4.45
N LYS A 59 -8.28 -17.00 3.46
CA LYS A 59 -7.61 -17.65 2.32
C LYS A 59 -6.09 -17.70 2.40
N TYR A 60 -5.47 -16.67 2.96
CA TYR A 60 -4.03 -16.42 2.77
C TYR A 60 -3.26 -16.23 4.08
N ALA A 61 -3.95 -15.87 5.17
CA ALA A 61 -3.27 -15.59 6.42
C ALA A 61 -2.49 -16.82 6.93
N PRO A 62 -1.22 -16.62 7.33
CA PRO A 62 -0.48 -17.66 8.02
C PRO A 62 -1.19 -18.08 9.32
N LYS A 63 -1.03 -19.35 9.70
CA LYS A 63 -1.60 -19.91 10.94
C LYS A 63 -0.79 -19.51 12.17
N TYR A 64 -0.61 -18.21 12.39
CA TYR A 64 0.03 -17.69 13.59
C TYR A 64 -0.99 -17.57 14.74
N GLY A 65 -0.51 -17.74 15.97
CA GLY A 65 -1.33 -17.53 17.17
C GLY A 65 -1.51 -16.05 17.50
N GLU A 66 -2.44 -15.76 18.43
CA GLU A 66 -2.75 -14.40 18.89
C GLU A 66 -1.56 -13.68 19.55
N SER A 67 -0.54 -14.44 19.99
CA SER A 67 0.72 -13.89 20.48
C SER A 67 1.56 -13.20 19.40
N VAL A 68 1.29 -13.47 18.11
CA VAL A 68 2.02 -12.91 16.97
C VAL A 68 1.28 -11.74 16.35
N PHE A 69 -0.04 -11.83 16.19
CA PHE A 69 -0.84 -10.73 15.66
C PHE A 69 -2.30 -10.74 16.14
N ASN A 70 -2.90 -9.55 16.22
CA ASN A 70 -4.32 -9.38 16.53
C ASN A 70 -5.16 -9.41 15.25
N SER A 71 -5.76 -10.56 14.94
CA SER A 71 -6.60 -10.69 13.74
C SER A 71 -7.80 -9.74 13.72
N SER A 72 -8.28 -9.24 14.86
CA SER A 72 -9.46 -8.35 14.96
C SER A 72 -9.14 -6.87 14.75
N GLY A 73 -7.87 -6.50 14.62
CA GLY A 73 -7.42 -5.11 14.52
C GLY A 73 -7.59 -4.45 13.15
N ARG A 74 -7.39 -3.12 13.11
CA ARG A 74 -7.12 -2.37 11.88
C ARG A 74 -5.88 -2.95 11.21
N ALA A 75 -6.10 -3.58 10.07
CA ALA A 75 -5.06 -4.16 9.23
C ALA A 75 -4.55 -3.15 8.20
N TYR A 76 -3.25 -3.13 7.92
CA TYR A 76 -2.55 -2.12 7.10
C TYR A 76 -1.40 -2.78 6.31
N PRO A 77 -0.88 -2.16 5.22
CA PRO A 77 -1.25 -0.85 4.67
C PRO A 77 -2.60 -0.84 3.93
N ASP A 78 -3.05 0.32 3.47
CA ASP A 78 -4.24 0.44 2.61
C ASP A 78 -3.87 0.34 1.13
N VAL A 79 -2.75 0.95 0.76
CA VAL A 79 -2.20 0.99 -0.61
C VAL A 79 -0.69 0.80 -0.53
N SER A 80 -0.03 0.76 -1.67
CA SER A 80 1.42 0.83 -1.78
C SER A 80 1.86 1.68 -2.95
N ALA A 81 3.15 2.02 -2.97
CA ALA A 81 3.81 2.65 -4.12
C ALA A 81 5.29 2.29 -4.12
N LEU A 82 5.97 2.55 -5.25
CA LEU A 82 7.41 2.33 -5.37
C LEU A 82 8.15 2.94 -4.18
N GLY A 83 8.94 2.12 -3.51
CA GLY A 83 9.69 2.51 -2.32
C GLY A 83 11.14 2.10 -2.34
N LEU A 84 11.65 1.46 -3.40
CA LEU A 84 13.02 0.96 -3.45
C LEU A 84 13.67 1.28 -4.81
N LYS A 85 14.98 1.58 -4.79
CA LYS A 85 15.80 1.97 -5.96
C LYS A 85 15.33 3.29 -6.59
N LEU A 86 14.90 4.22 -5.76
CA LEU A 86 14.47 5.55 -6.20
C LEU A 86 15.70 6.45 -6.33
N ALA A 87 15.90 7.05 -7.51
CA ALA A 87 16.97 8.01 -7.71
C ALA A 87 16.68 9.28 -6.88
N THR A 88 17.65 9.72 -6.10
CA THR A 88 17.55 10.90 -5.25
C THR A 88 18.87 11.64 -5.26
N VAL A 89 18.82 12.95 -5.45
CA VAL A 89 19.99 13.82 -5.34
C VAL A 89 20.10 14.31 -3.90
N TYR A 90 21.19 13.95 -3.24
CA TYR A 90 21.50 14.38 -1.87
C TYR A 90 22.95 14.83 -1.80
N LEU A 91 23.19 16.07 -1.37
CA LEU A 91 24.52 16.70 -1.31
C LEU A 91 25.29 16.54 -2.65
N ASP A 92 24.64 16.92 -3.75
CA ASP A 92 25.16 16.83 -5.13
C ASP A 92 25.54 15.41 -5.61
N GLN A 93 25.13 14.37 -4.88
CA GLN A 93 25.33 12.98 -5.26
C GLN A 93 23.99 12.34 -5.63
N THR A 94 23.97 11.61 -6.74
CA THR A 94 22.83 10.78 -7.10
C THR A 94 22.95 9.44 -6.41
N LEU A 95 21.99 9.14 -5.54
CA LEU A 95 21.93 7.92 -4.75
C LEU A 95 20.62 7.19 -5.04
N GLY A 96 20.65 5.86 -4.86
CA GLY A 96 19.42 5.09 -4.73
C GLY A 96 18.97 5.12 -3.28
N VAL A 97 17.72 5.53 -3.02
CA VAL A 97 17.11 5.46 -1.69
C VAL A 97 16.00 4.43 -1.64
N GLY A 98 15.62 4.06 -0.43
CA GLY A 98 14.46 3.22 -0.18
C GLY A 98 13.76 3.54 1.13
N GLY A 99 12.49 3.15 1.23
CA GLY A 99 11.65 3.32 2.39
C GLY A 99 10.21 3.64 2.00
N THR A 100 9.26 3.25 2.86
CA THR A 100 7.86 3.71 2.76
C THR A 100 7.74 5.24 2.86
N SER A 101 8.75 5.90 3.46
CA SER A 101 8.90 7.37 3.45
C SER A 101 8.95 7.97 2.05
N ALA A 102 9.38 7.21 1.04
CA ALA A 102 9.35 7.64 -0.36
C ALA A 102 8.04 7.24 -1.06
N SER A 103 7.48 6.08 -0.73
CA SER A 103 6.17 5.65 -1.22
C SER A 103 5.03 6.62 -0.85
N ALA A 104 5.03 7.12 0.38
CA ALA A 104 4.00 8.04 0.88
C ALA A 104 3.86 9.34 0.06
N PRO A 105 4.93 10.14 -0.18
CA PRO A 105 4.83 11.34 -1.01
C PRO A 105 4.54 11.04 -2.49
N ILE A 106 4.96 9.89 -3.03
CA ILE A 106 4.58 9.47 -4.40
C ILE A 106 3.05 9.32 -4.48
N PHE A 107 2.45 8.55 -3.58
CA PHE A 107 1.00 8.37 -3.56
C PHE A 107 0.27 9.70 -3.29
N ALA A 108 0.74 10.51 -2.33
CA ALA A 108 0.15 11.81 -2.04
C ALA A 108 0.17 12.75 -3.26
N SER A 109 1.23 12.73 -4.06
CA SER A 109 1.35 13.56 -5.27
C SER A 109 0.32 13.16 -6.34
N ILE A 110 0.06 11.86 -6.49
CA ILE A 110 -0.99 11.35 -7.38
C ILE A 110 -2.38 11.81 -6.92
N ILE A 111 -2.66 11.73 -5.63
CA ILE A 111 -3.93 12.24 -5.07
C ILE A 111 -4.05 13.75 -5.25
N ASN A 112 -2.96 14.51 -5.15
CA ASN A 112 -2.96 15.94 -5.40
C ASN A 112 -3.36 16.29 -6.84
N LEU A 113 -2.81 15.58 -7.84
CA LEU A 113 -3.20 15.74 -9.26
C LEU A 113 -4.69 15.46 -9.46
N LEU A 114 -5.22 14.41 -8.83
CA LEU A 114 -6.65 14.09 -8.90
C LEU A 114 -7.53 15.14 -8.22
N ASN A 115 -7.06 15.77 -7.14
CA ASN A 115 -7.76 16.89 -6.52
C ASN A 115 -7.77 18.13 -7.42
N GLU A 116 -6.66 18.42 -8.10
CA GLU A 116 -6.56 19.52 -9.07
C GLU A 116 -7.59 19.33 -10.19
N GLU A 117 -7.65 18.17 -10.81
CA GLU A 117 -8.65 17.87 -11.86
C GLU A 117 -10.10 17.93 -11.36
N ARG A 118 -10.34 17.56 -10.09
CA ARG A 118 -11.67 17.70 -9.47
C ARG A 118 -12.03 19.18 -9.31
N LEU A 119 -11.11 20.00 -8.84
CA LEU A 119 -11.31 21.45 -8.65
C LEU A 119 -11.58 22.16 -9.98
N GLU A 120 -10.89 21.78 -11.06
CA GLU A 120 -11.16 22.28 -12.41
C GLU A 120 -12.59 22.00 -12.88
N GLN A 121 -13.21 20.94 -12.38
CA GLN A 121 -14.61 20.58 -12.64
C GLN A 121 -15.58 21.15 -11.60
N GLY A 122 -15.14 22.08 -10.77
CA GLY A 122 -15.96 22.71 -9.73
C GLY A 122 -16.33 21.77 -8.57
N LYS A 123 -15.60 20.67 -8.39
CA LYS A 123 -15.80 19.71 -7.28
C LYS A 123 -14.86 20.02 -6.12
N GLY A 124 -15.19 19.50 -4.93
CA GLY A 124 -14.31 19.57 -3.76
C GLY A 124 -13.19 18.52 -3.76
N PRO A 125 -12.18 18.64 -2.88
CA PRO A 125 -11.13 17.64 -2.72
C PRO A 125 -11.70 16.28 -2.27
N ILE A 126 -10.99 15.19 -2.53
CA ILE A 126 -11.42 13.81 -2.22
C ILE A 126 -11.56 13.58 -0.71
N GLY A 127 -10.67 14.16 0.11
CA GLY A 127 -10.68 13.98 1.56
C GLY A 127 -10.21 12.59 1.99
N PHE A 128 -10.93 11.97 2.93
CA PHE A 128 -10.57 10.67 3.50
C PHE A 128 -10.75 9.52 2.48
N LEU A 129 -9.64 8.91 2.06
CA LEU A 129 -9.61 7.99 0.92
C LEU A 129 -10.08 6.57 1.25
N ASN A 130 -9.85 6.09 2.47
CA ASN A 130 -9.94 4.65 2.77
C ASN A 130 -11.29 4.02 2.39
N PRO A 131 -12.46 4.60 2.70
CA PRO A 131 -13.74 4.01 2.29
C PRO A 131 -13.88 3.83 0.77
N ILE A 132 -13.33 4.75 -0.03
CA ILE A 132 -13.36 4.67 -1.50
C ILE A 132 -12.36 3.64 -2.00
N ILE A 133 -11.15 3.59 -1.45
CA ILE A 133 -10.11 2.60 -1.80
C ILE A 133 -10.65 1.17 -1.70
N TYR A 134 -11.31 0.84 -0.58
CA TYR A 134 -11.83 -0.52 -0.35
C TYR A 134 -13.15 -0.78 -1.10
N LYS A 135 -13.85 0.26 -1.54
CA LYS A 135 -15.04 0.14 -2.38
C LYS A 135 -14.68 -0.10 -3.85
N TYR A 136 -13.59 0.50 -4.31
CA TYR A 136 -13.09 0.40 -5.68
C TYR A 136 -11.62 -0.05 -5.67
N PRO A 137 -11.28 -1.29 -5.30
CA PRO A 137 -9.90 -1.76 -5.34
C PRO A 137 -9.34 -1.86 -6.77
N GLU A 138 -10.20 -1.93 -7.80
CA GLU A 138 -9.81 -2.09 -9.20
C GLU A 138 -9.06 -0.89 -9.79
N MET A 139 -9.06 0.26 -9.12
CA MET A 139 -8.25 1.43 -9.50
C MET A 139 -6.76 1.30 -9.11
N PHE A 140 -6.37 0.14 -8.58
CA PHE A 140 -5.00 -0.19 -8.23
C PHE A 140 -4.51 -1.39 -9.04
N ASN A 141 -3.19 -1.49 -9.20
CA ASN A 141 -2.50 -2.66 -9.71
C ASN A 141 -2.19 -3.58 -8.52
N ASP A 142 -2.82 -4.75 -8.53
CA ASP A 142 -2.66 -5.75 -7.48
C ASP A 142 -1.22 -6.32 -7.44
N VAL A 143 -0.63 -6.37 -6.25
CA VAL A 143 0.74 -6.84 -6.02
C VAL A 143 0.69 -8.14 -5.24
N THR A 144 1.03 -9.24 -5.91
CA THR A 144 0.81 -10.60 -5.39
C THR A 144 2.10 -11.35 -5.06
N ILE A 145 3.25 -10.70 -5.21
CA ILE A 145 4.57 -11.31 -5.06
C ILE A 145 5.30 -10.68 -3.88
N GLY A 146 5.84 -11.54 -3.02
CA GLY A 146 6.67 -11.16 -1.88
C GLY A 146 5.98 -11.37 -0.54
N SER A 147 6.65 -10.93 0.53
CA SER A 147 6.18 -11.01 1.91
C SER A 147 6.89 -9.98 2.78
N ASN A 148 6.46 -9.82 4.03
CA ASN A 148 7.11 -8.96 5.03
C ASN A 148 7.60 -9.72 6.29
N PRO A 149 8.63 -10.58 6.20
CA PRO A 149 9.21 -11.27 7.34
C PRO A 149 9.51 -10.35 8.53
N GLY A 150 9.17 -10.82 9.72
CA GLY A 150 9.29 -10.06 10.96
C GLY A 150 8.92 -10.92 12.18
N CYS A 151 9.31 -10.48 13.38
CA CYS A 151 8.99 -11.14 14.64
C CYS A 151 9.36 -12.64 14.69
N GLY A 152 10.44 -13.05 14.00
CA GLY A 152 10.86 -14.45 13.93
C GLY A 152 9.98 -15.34 13.03
N THR A 153 9.10 -14.75 12.23
CA THR A 153 8.19 -15.44 11.32
C THR A 153 8.51 -15.11 9.85
N GLN A 154 7.84 -15.79 8.91
CA GLN A 154 7.87 -15.41 7.48
C GLN A 154 7.03 -14.17 7.18
N GLY A 155 6.43 -13.55 8.20
CA GLY A 155 5.53 -12.42 8.03
C GLY A 155 4.24 -12.84 7.33
N PHE A 156 3.63 -11.88 6.66
CA PHE A 156 2.45 -12.08 5.83
C PHE A 156 2.87 -12.17 4.35
N PRO A 157 2.29 -13.09 3.57
CA PRO A 157 2.45 -13.08 2.11
C PRO A 157 1.64 -11.96 1.48
N ALA A 158 2.21 -11.34 0.43
CA ALA A 158 1.43 -10.62 -0.56
C ALA A 158 0.52 -11.61 -1.30
N SER A 159 -0.69 -11.20 -1.67
CA SER A 159 -1.71 -12.12 -2.18
C SER A 159 -2.72 -11.41 -3.07
N PRO A 160 -3.49 -12.13 -3.91
CA PRO A 160 -4.53 -11.50 -4.70
C PRO A 160 -5.53 -10.68 -3.85
N GLU A 161 -5.83 -9.47 -4.34
CA GLU A 161 -6.62 -8.41 -3.71
C GLU A 161 -5.91 -7.70 -2.55
N TRP A 162 -6.61 -7.41 -1.45
CA TRP A 162 -5.99 -6.73 -0.32
C TRP A 162 -5.14 -7.71 0.49
N ASP A 163 -3.94 -7.28 0.86
CA ASP A 163 -3.07 -7.98 1.80
C ASP A 163 -2.37 -7.02 2.79
N PRO A 164 -1.87 -7.50 3.94
CA PRO A 164 -1.18 -6.69 4.95
C PRO A 164 0.31 -6.50 4.63
N VAL A 165 0.66 -6.38 3.34
CA VAL A 165 2.02 -6.09 2.86
C VAL A 165 1.99 -4.90 1.89
N THR A 166 1.06 -4.94 0.94
CA THR A 166 0.91 -4.00 -0.19
C THR A 166 -0.48 -3.37 -0.28
N GLY A 167 -1.39 -3.71 0.63
CA GLY A 167 -2.75 -3.15 0.65
C GLY A 167 -3.53 -3.62 -0.57
N VAL A 168 -4.31 -2.75 -1.19
CA VAL A 168 -4.96 -3.04 -2.48
C VAL A 168 -4.01 -2.91 -3.69
N GLY A 169 -2.73 -2.60 -3.46
CA GLY A 169 -1.71 -2.48 -4.50
C GLY A 169 -1.30 -1.05 -4.84
N THR A 170 -0.75 -0.84 -6.04
CA THR A 170 -0.15 0.43 -6.48
C THR A 170 -1.09 1.26 -7.36
N PRO A 171 -1.03 2.60 -7.33
CA PRO A 171 -2.00 3.45 -8.03
C PRO A 171 -1.95 3.29 -9.56
N ASP A 172 -3.11 3.05 -10.19
CA ASP A 172 -3.29 3.20 -11.63
C ASP A 172 -4.01 4.53 -11.92
N TYR A 173 -3.24 5.55 -12.28
CA TYR A 173 -3.75 6.92 -12.41
C TYR A 173 -5.02 7.03 -13.26
N ASN A 174 -5.06 6.33 -14.39
CA ASN A 174 -6.18 6.44 -15.32
C ASN A 174 -7.46 5.86 -14.71
N LYS A 175 -7.38 4.69 -14.06
CA LYS A 175 -8.52 4.08 -13.37
C LYS A 175 -8.95 4.89 -12.16
N MET A 176 -7.99 5.40 -11.38
CA MET A 176 -8.27 6.29 -10.24
C MET A 176 -9.03 7.53 -10.70
N ARG A 177 -8.58 8.17 -11.79
CA ARG A 177 -9.21 9.34 -12.38
C ARG A 177 -10.66 9.08 -12.79
N GLU A 178 -10.94 7.95 -13.45
CA GLU A 178 -12.31 7.57 -13.81
C GLU A 178 -13.26 7.45 -12.61
N VAL A 179 -12.77 6.93 -11.48
CA VAL A 179 -13.54 6.80 -10.25
C VAL A 179 -13.70 8.15 -9.56
N PHE A 180 -12.59 8.84 -9.29
CA PHE A 180 -12.59 10.04 -8.46
C PHE A 180 -13.27 11.23 -9.12
N LEU A 181 -13.23 11.37 -10.44
CA LEU A 181 -13.97 12.45 -11.11
C LEU A 181 -15.50 12.23 -11.09
N LYS A 182 -15.96 10.97 -10.99
CA LYS A 182 -17.39 10.64 -10.89
C LYS A 182 -17.95 10.84 -9.48
N LEU A 183 -17.10 10.90 -8.45
CA LEU A 183 -17.54 11.21 -7.10
C LEU A 183 -18.13 12.63 -7.07
N LYS A 184 -19.19 12.80 -6.27
CA LYS A 184 -19.81 14.10 -6.06
C LYS A 184 -18.85 15.11 -5.43
#